data_AF-A2RW34-F1
#
_entry.id   AF-A2RW34-F1
#
_cell.length_a   1.000
_cell.length_b   1.000
_cell.length_c   1.000
_cell.angle_alpha   90.00
_cell.angle_beta   90.00
_cell.angle_gamma   90.00
#
_symmetry.space_group_name_H-M   'P 1'
#
loop_
_entity.id
_entity.type
_entity.pdbx_description
1 polymer ?
#
loop_
_entity_poly.entity_id
_entity_poly.type
_entity_poly.pdbx_seq_one_letter_code
_entity_poly.pdbx_strand_id
1 'polypeptide(L)'
;MRPGAPFDAAGDMSRIASRIAAASAAPARVPGEAELWIFILGDMLVFAVFFTILSAHHVLHPALFDAGRRQLNLAFGLVNTLALLTSSAFVVLGLGEAKAARLAAAKRRFVVAAALGALFVAIKCAEYAQKIAAGANPLVNDFYMYYFVFTGVHLLHVAVGLIALALMIRRCVRPAAEPRDVGFLEGAAVYWHMVDVLWVVLFLLIYLI
;
A
#
# COMPACT_ATOMS: atom_id res chain seq x y z
N MET A 1 53.06 -26.48 15.04
CA MET A 1 52.56 -25.19 15.54
C MET A 1 53.12 -24.09 14.65
N ARG A 2 52.30 -23.48 13.76
CA ARG A 2 52.75 -22.35 12.92
C ARG A 2 52.68 -21.06 13.76
N PRO A 3 53.72 -20.19 13.77
CA PRO A 3 53.69 -18.94 14.50
C PRO A 3 52.58 -18.04 13.97
N GLY A 4 51.81 -17.42 14.87
CA GLY A 4 50.74 -16.47 14.53
C GLY A 4 51.32 -15.27 13.78
N ALA A 5 50.72 -14.94 12.64
CA ALA A 5 51.07 -13.75 11.89
C ALA A 5 50.92 -12.51 12.79
N PRO A 6 51.86 -11.55 12.76
CA PRO A 6 51.77 -10.33 13.56
C PRO A 6 50.53 -9.53 13.14
N PHE A 7 49.76 -9.06 14.12
CA PHE A 7 48.61 -8.19 13.93
C PHE A 7 49.09 -6.84 13.36
N ASP A 8 48.96 -6.67 12.05
CA ASP A 8 49.24 -5.41 11.35
C ASP A 8 48.05 -4.45 11.53
N ALA A 9 48.04 -3.78 12.68
CA ALA A 9 46.99 -2.83 13.05
C ALA A 9 46.81 -1.72 12.02
N ALA A 10 47.89 -1.28 11.35
CA ALA A 10 47.85 -0.20 10.37
C ALA A 10 47.21 -0.66 9.05
N GLY A 11 47.58 -1.86 8.58
CA GLY A 11 46.97 -2.49 7.41
C GLY A 11 45.47 -2.77 7.60
N ASP A 12 45.07 -3.24 8.78
CA ASP A 12 43.66 -3.52 9.08
C ASP A 12 42.83 -2.25 9.25
N MET A 13 43.34 -1.19 9.89
CA MET A 13 42.63 0.10 9.98
C MET A 13 42.41 0.74 8.61
N SER A 14 43.37 0.64 7.69
CA SER A 14 43.24 1.11 6.30
C SER A 14 42.17 0.33 5.51
N ARG A 15 42.09 -0.99 5.73
CA ARG A 15 41.04 -1.83 5.14
C ARG A 15 39.66 -1.53 5.71
N ILE A 16 39.57 -1.25 7.01
CA ILE A 16 38.31 -0.84 7.66
C ILE A 16 37.88 0.54 7.15
N ALA A 17 38.79 1.51 7.09
CA ALA A 17 38.50 2.85 6.58
C ALA A 17 38.06 2.84 5.11
N SER A 18 38.73 2.06 4.26
CA SER A 18 38.35 1.91 2.84
C SER A 18 37.00 1.20 2.66
N ARG A 19 36.67 0.21 3.50
CA ARG A 19 35.36 -0.43 3.51
C ARG A 19 34.24 0.50 3.99
N ILE A 20 34.49 1.33 5.00
CA ILE A 20 33.54 2.33 5.49
C ILE A 20 33.32 3.43 4.42
N ALA A 21 34.39 3.90 3.79
CA ALA A 21 34.30 4.86 2.68
C ALA A 21 33.52 4.29 1.49
N ALA A 22 33.74 3.02 1.14
CA ALA A 22 33.00 2.34 0.07
C ALA A 22 31.52 2.13 0.43
N ALA A 23 31.19 1.84 1.70
CA ALA A 23 29.81 1.70 2.16
C ALA A 23 29.06 3.05 2.18
N SER A 24 29.76 4.16 2.48
CA SER A 24 29.17 5.51 2.46
C SER A 24 29.01 6.10 1.06
N ALA A 25 29.70 5.54 0.05
CA ALA A 25 29.67 6.01 -1.34
C ALA A 25 28.63 5.30 -2.22
N ALA A 26 27.88 4.33 -1.67
CA ALA A 26 26.78 3.73 -2.41
C ALA A 26 25.70 4.78 -2.65
N PRO A 27 25.36 5.12 -3.92
CA PRO A 27 24.35 6.13 -4.20
C PRO A 27 23.02 5.70 -3.58
N ALA A 28 22.34 6.65 -2.93
CA ALA A 28 21.02 6.42 -2.36
C ALA A 28 20.05 6.00 -3.48
N ARG A 29 19.81 4.69 -3.60
CA ARG A 29 18.90 4.13 -4.60
C ARG A 29 17.49 4.33 -4.08
N VAL A 30 16.71 5.19 -4.73
CA VAL A 30 15.28 5.27 -4.49
C VAL A 30 14.68 3.93 -4.96
N PRO A 31 13.95 3.21 -4.09
CA PRO A 31 13.29 1.97 -4.50
C PRO A 31 12.26 2.25 -5.60
N GLY A 32 12.34 1.53 -6.73
CA GLY A 32 11.48 1.74 -7.90
C GLY A 32 12.01 2.76 -8.92
N GLU A 33 11.31 2.88 -10.05
CA GLU A 33 11.66 3.79 -11.14
C GLU A 33 11.14 5.21 -10.86
N ALA A 34 11.88 6.25 -11.27
CA ALA A 34 11.52 7.65 -10.99
C ALA A 34 10.14 8.03 -11.56
N GLU A 35 9.77 7.44 -12.70
CA GLU A 35 8.48 7.64 -13.37
C GLU A 35 7.30 7.22 -12.48
N LEU A 36 7.45 6.12 -11.75
CA LEU A 36 6.44 5.63 -10.83
C LEU A 36 6.23 6.60 -9.65
N TRP A 37 7.31 7.20 -9.14
CA TRP A 37 7.21 8.17 -8.06
C TRP A 37 6.48 9.44 -8.48
N ILE A 38 6.75 9.93 -9.69
CA ILE A 38 6.03 11.10 -10.24
C ILE A 38 4.54 10.78 -10.36
N PHE A 39 4.20 9.59 -10.86
CA PHE A 39 2.81 9.14 -10.94
C PHE A 39 2.14 9.05 -9.56
N ILE A 40 2.79 8.41 -8.58
CA ILE A 40 2.27 8.24 -7.22
C ILE A 40 2.06 9.60 -6.53
N LEU A 41 3.04 10.50 -6.62
CA LEU A 41 2.93 11.84 -6.03
C LEU A 41 1.84 12.68 -6.71
N GLY A 42 1.70 12.56 -8.03
CA GLY A 42 0.62 13.19 -8.78
C GLY A 42 -0.75 12.70 -8.32
N ASP A 43 -0.91 11.39 -8.15
CA ASP A 43 -2.17 10.79 -7.67
C ASP A 43 -2.48 11.25 -6.23
N MET A 44 -1.48 11.24 -5.34
CA MET A 44 -1.63 11.75 -3.97
C MET A 44 -2.04 13.23 -3.93
N LEU A 45 -1.54 14.06 -4.85
CA LEU A 45 -1.95 15.47 -4.96
C LEU A 45 -3.43 15.60 -5.38
N VAL A 46 -3.88 14.80 -6.36
CA VAL A 46 -5.28 14.78 -6.80
C VAL A 46 -6.19 14.38 -5.63
N PHE A 47 -5.85 13.31 -4.91
CA PHE A 47 -6.59 12.89 -3.73
C PHE A 47 -6.56 13.93 -2.60
N ALA A 48 -5.45 14.63 -2.39
CA ALA A 48 -5.36 15.70 -1.41
C ALA A 48 -6.33 16.85 -1.72
N VAL A 49 -6.45 17.24 -3.00
CA VAL A 49 -7.44 18.23 -3.43
C VAL A 49 -8.86 17.72 -3.18
N PHE A 50 -9.15 16.47 -3.55
CA PHE A 50 -10.46 15.85 -3.30
C PHE A 50 -10.81 15.79 -1.81
N PHE A 51 -9.87 15.41 -0.95
CA PHE A 51 -10.09 15.39 0.50
C PHE A 51 -10.30 16.79 1.07
N THR A 52 -9.63 17.81 0.53
CA THR A 52 -9.84 19.20 0.94
C THR A 52 -11.26 19.67 0.61
N ILE A 53 -11.75 19.35 -0.59
CA ILE A 53 -13.13 19.65 -1.00
C ILE A 53 -14.12 18.93 -0.09
N LEU A 54 -13.94 17.63 0.14
CA LEU A 54 -14.79 16.83 1.02
C LEU A 54 -14.84 17.41 2.44
N SER A 55 -13.68 17.75 3.00
CA SER A 55 -13.55 18.35 4.33
C SER A 55 -14.27 19.70 4.42
N ALA A 56 -14.15 20.56 3.40
CA ALA A 56 -14.88 21.82 3.34
C ALA A 56 -16.40 21.60 3.33
N HIS A 57 -16.90 20.66 2.53
CA HIS A 57 -18.34 20.33 2.49
C HIS A 57 -18.84 19.72 3.81
N HIS A 58 -18.01 18.94 4.51
CA HIS A 58 -18.33 18.43 5.83
C HIS A 58 -18.54 19.58 6.84
N VAL A 59 -17.66 20.58 6.84
CA VAL A 59 -17.77 21.76 7.72
C VAL A 59 -18.99 22.61 7.37
N LEU A 60 -19.36 22.69 6.10
CA LEU A 60 -20.52 23.47 5.63
C LEU A 60 -21.86 22.76 5.89
N HIS A 61 -21.88 21.42 5.91
CA HIS A 61 -23.11 20.62 6.05
C HIS A 61 -23.02 19.51 7.13
N PRO A 62 -22.68 19.84 8.39
CA PRO A 62 -22.39 18.84 9.43
C PRO A 62 -23.58 17.92 9.73
N ALA A 63 -24.81 18.47 9.77
CA ALA A 63 -26.00 17.68 10.04
C ALA A 63 -26.30 16.61 8.98
N LEU A 64 -25.97 16.89 7.71
CA LEU A 64 -26.17 15.96 6.60
C LEU A 64 -25.15 14.82 6.67
N PHE A 65 -23.89 15.14 6.95
CA PHE A 65 -22.82 14.14 7.11
C PHE A 65 -23.06 13.26 8.33
N ASP A 66 -23.47 13.81 9.47
CA ASP A 66 -23.82 13.04 10.67
C ASP A 66 -25.00 12.09 10.47
N ALA A 67 -25.99 12.51 9.66
CA ALA A 67 -27.12 11.67 9.30
C ALA A 67 -26.70 10.53 8.36
N GLY A 68 -25.82 10.81 7.39
CA GLY A 68 -25.25 9.82 6.48
C GLY A 68 -24.37 8.79 7.20
N ARG A 69 -23.47 9.25 8.09
CA ARG A 69 -22.57 8.42 8.89
C ARG A 69 -23.29 7.39 9.73
N ARG A 70 -24.39 7.79 10.38
CA ARG A 70 -25.22 6.88 11.20
C ARG A 70 -25.83 5.73 10.39
N GLN A 71 -25.94 5.89 9.07
CA GLN A 71 -26.42 4.82 8.21
C GLN A 71 -25.28 3.85 7.86
N LEU A 72 -24.01 4.26 7.92
CA LEU A 72 -22.86 3.40 7.63
C LEU A 72 -22.57 2.41 8.76
N ASN A 73 -22.09 1.23 8.39
CA ASN A 73 -21.66 0.24 9.36
C ASN A 73 -20.18 0.40 9.68
N LEU A 74 -19.88 0.99 10.84
CA LEU A 74 -18.50 1.21 11.29
C LEU A 74 -17.70 -0.09 11.40
N ALA A 75 -18.33 -1.22 11.73
CA ALA A 75 -17.64 -2.50 11.83
C ALA A 75 -17.10 -2.96 10.46
N PHE A 76 -17.85 -2.76 9.38
CA PHE A 76 -17.34 -3.04 8.03
C PHE A 76 -16.19 -2.13 7.65
N GLY A 77 -16.26 -0.84 8.00
CA GLY A 77 -15.14 0.09 7.84
C GLY A 77 -13.89 -0.37 8.58
N LEU A 78 -14.03 -0.74 9.86
CA LEU A 78 -12.93 -1.17 10.72
C LEU A 78 -12.29 -2.48 10.25
N VAL A 79 -13.09 -3.50 9.91
CA VAL A 79 -12.59 -4.78 9.39
C VAL A 79 -11.80 -4.55 8.10
N ASN A 80 -12.30 -3.70 7.21
CA ASN A 80 -11.61 -3.35 5.96
C ASN A 80 -10.27 -2.65 6.21
N THR A 81 -10.24 -1.68 7.13
CA THR A 81 -9.00 -0.98 7.50
C THR A 81 -7.98 -1.95 8.11
N LEU A 82 -8.39 -2.81 9.03
CA LEU A 82 -7.50 -3.81 9.61
C LEU A 82 -7.00 -4.82 8.56
N ALA A 83 -7.86 -5.24 7.63
CA ALA A 83 -7.49 -6.14 6.54
C ALA A 83 -6.43 -5.51 5.63
N LEU A 84 -6.61 -4.25 5.22
CA LEU A 84 -5.64 -3.55 4.37
C LEU A 84 -4.32 -3.26 5.09
N LEU A 85 -4.34 -2.77 6.33
CA LEU A 85 -3.12 -2.56 7.12
C LEU A 85 -2.34 -3.87 7.33
N THR A 86 -3.06 -4.95 7.62
CA THR A 86 -2.45 -6.28 7.76
C THR A 86 -1.87 -6.73 6.41
N SER A 87 -2.60 -6.54 5.32
CA SER A 87 -2.11 -6.83 3.96
C SER A 87 -0.82 -6.08 3.65
N SER A 88 -0.78 -4.79 3.96
CA SER A 88 0.38 -3.89 3.86
C SER A 88 1.59 -4.47 4.58
N ALA A 89 1.44 -4.92 5.83
CA ALA A 89 2.51 -5.57 6.57
C ALA A 89 3.03 -6.85 5.89
N PHE A 90 2.14 -7.67 5.32
CA PHE A 90 2.53 -8.86 4.56
C PHE A 90 3.31 -8.52 3.28
N VAL A 91 2.99 -7.41 2.61
CA VAL A 91 3.75 -6.95 1.42
C VAL A 91 5.19 -6.60 1.80
N VAL A 92 5.41 -5.84 2.88
CA VAL A 92 6.77 -5.50 3.35
C VAL A 92 7.56 -6.76 3.69
N LEU A 93 6.96 -7.67 4.45
CA LEU A 93 7.60 -8.93 4.84
C LEU A 93 7.92 -9.80 3.62
N GLY A 94 7.00 -9.87 2.66
CA GLY A 94 7.20 -10.58 1.39
C GLY A 94 8.30 -9.97 0.54
N LEU A 95 8.41 -8.64 0.50
CA LEU A 95 9.47 -7.94 -0.21
C LEU A 95 10.84 -8.24 0.41
N GLY A 96 10.95 -8.25 1.74
CA GLY A 96 12.17 -8.65 2.45
C GLY A 96 12.57 -10.09 2.14
N GLU A 97 11.62 -11.02 2.16
CA GLU A 97 11.86 -12.43 1.78
C GLU A 97 12.25 -12.57 0.30
N ALA A 98 11.67 -11.76 -0.59
CA ALA A 98 12.02 -11.75 -2.01
C ALA A 98 13.46 -11.24 -2.25
N LYS A 99 13.89 -10.19 -1.54
CA LYS A 99 15.27 -9.67 -1.58
C LYS A 99 16.28 -10.68 -1.02
N ALA A 100 15.88 -11.46 -0.01
CA ALA A 100 16.69 -12.54 0.57
C ALA A 100 16.66 -13.86 -0.26
N ALA A 101 16.13 -13.84 -1.49
CA ALA A 101 15.97 -15.01 -2.35
C ALA A 101 15.11 -16.16 -1.76
N ARG A 102 14.29 -15.90 -0.73
CA ARG A 102 13.36 -16.88 -0.11
C ARG A 102 12.01 -16.86 -0.81
N LEU A 103 11.98 -17.36 -2.04
CA LEU A 103 10.86 -17.15 -2.98
C LEU A 103 9.54 -17.80 -2.55
N ALA A 104 9.61 -19.01 -1.98
CA ALA A 104 8.42 -19.72 -1.51
C ALA A 104 7.75 -18.97 -0.34
N ALA A 105 8.57 -18.41 0.55
CA ALA A 105 8.08 -17.60 1.66
C ALA A 105 7.48 -16.29 1.13
N ALA A 106 8.21 -15.57 0.26
CA ALA A 106 7.73 -14.33 -0.36
C ALA A 106 6.39 -14.51 -1.09
N LYS A 107 6.26 -15.59 -1.88
CA LYS A 107 5.01 -15.97 -2.54
C LYS A 107 3.87 -16.12 -1.55
N ARG A 108 4.07 -16.87 -0.45
CA ARG A 108 3.04 -17.07 0.58
C ARG A 108 2.61 -15.74 1.18
N ARG A 109 3.55 -14.84 1.47
CA ARG A 109 3.25 -13.50 2.00
C ARG A 109 2.41 -12.68 1.02
N PHE A 110 2.80 -12.62 -0.25
CA PHE A 110 2.05 -11.88 -1.26
C PHE A 110 0.66 -12.48 -1.54
N VAL A 111 0.50 -13.81 -1.48
CA VAL A 111 -0.82 -14.46 -1.58
C VAL A 111 -1.71 -14.07 -0.41
N VAL A 112 -1.19 -14.06 0.82
CA VAL A 112 -1.96 -13.60 2.00
C VAL A 112 -2.34 -12.13 1.85
N ALA A 113 -1.41 -11.27 1.40
CA ALA A 113 -1.70 -9.86 1.14
C ALA A 113 -2.81 -9.69 0.09
N ALA A 114 -2.73 -10.42 -1.03
CA ALA A 114 -3.74 -10.38 -2.08
C ALA A 114 -5.11 -10.90 -1.60
N ALA A 115 -5.14 -11.95 -0.78
CA ALA A 115 -6.38 -12.47 -0.19
C ALA A 115 -7.06 -11.45 0.73
N LEU A 116 -6.28 -10.73 1.55
CA LEU A 116 -6.79 -9.65 2.40
C LEU A 116 -7.31 -8.46 1.57
N GLY A 117 -6.63 -8.10 0.48
CA GLY A 117 -7.12 -7.09 -0.47
C GLY A 117 -8.39 -7.52 -1.21
N ALA A 118 -8.51 -8.80 -1.56
CA ALA A 118 -9.74 -9.34 -2.17
C ALA A 118 -10.90 -9.37 -1.16
N LEU A 119 -10.61 -9.67 0.12
CA LEU A 119 -11.60 -9.57 1.21
C LEU A 119 -12.13 -8.14 1.34
N PHE A 120 -11.25 -7.13 1.27
CA PHE A 120 -11.66 -5.73 1.26
C PHE A 120 -12.66 -5.41 0.14
N VAL A 121 -12.34 -5.84 -1.09
CA VAL A 121 -13.21 -5.65 -2.26
C VAL A 121 -14.56 -6.35 -2.03
N ALA A 122 -14.56 -7.58 -1.54
CA ALA A 122 -15.78 -8.35 -1.30
C ALA A 122 -16.70 -7.69 -0.26
N ILE A 123 -16.14 -7.25 0.88
CA ILE A 123 -16.91 -6.53 1.91
C ILE A 123 -17.49 -5.24 1.34
N LYS A 124 -16.71 -4.51 0.52
CA LYS A 124 -17.19 -3.26 -0.08
C LYS A 124 -18.29 -3.45 -1.10
N CYS A 125 -18.18 -4.44 -1.97
CA CYS A 125 -19.25 -4.80 -2.90
C CYS A 125 -20.53 -5.19 -2.15
N ALA A 126 -20.42 -5.94 -1.04
CA ALA A 126 -21.56 -6.29 -0.20
C ALA A 126 -22.19 -5.05 0.47
N GLU A 127 -21.39 -4.14 1.00
CA GLU A 127 -21.86 -2.88 1.59
C GLU A 127 -22.59 -2.01 0.55
N TYR A 128 -22.04 -1.89 -0.65
CA TYR A 128 -22.69 -1.17 -1.76
C TYR A 128 -24.02 -1.80 -2.17
N ALA A 129 -24.06 -3.13 -2.31
CA ALA A 129 -25.28 -3.84 -2.68
C ALA A 129 -26.39 -3.62 -1.63
N GLN A 130 -26.05 -3.70 -0.34
CA GLN A 130 -26.97 -3.41 0.76
C GLN A 130 -27.48 -1.96 0.72
N LYS A 131 -26.59 -1.00 0.43
CA LYS A 131 -26.94 0.43 0.36
C LYS A 131 -27.86 0.75 -0.81
N ILE A 132 -27.52 0.25 -1.99
CA ILE A 132 -28.33 0.45 -3.20
C ILE A 132 -29.70 -0.21 -3.02
N ALA A 133 -29.77 -1.41 -2.43
CA ALA A 133 -31.03 -2.08 -2.12
C ALA A 133 -31.89 -1.31 -1.10
N ALA A 134 -31.26 -0.58 -0.17
CA ALA A 134 -31.94 0.32 0.77
C ALA A 134 -32.33 1.68 0.15
N GLY A 135 -32.15 1.86 -1.16
CA GLY A 135 -32.48 3.10 -1.88
C GLY A 135 -31.43 4.19 -1.80
N ALA A 136 -30.31 3.95 -1.11
CA ALA A 136 -29.18 4.88 -1.06
C ALA A 136 -28.39 4.81 -2.37
N ASN A 137 -28.43 5.89 -3.14
CA ASN A 137 -27.70 6.02 -4.39
C ASN A 137 -27.03 7.41 -4.48
N PRO A 138 -26.06 7.61 -5.41
CA PRO A 138 -25.32 8.87 -5.52
C PRO A 138 -26.19 10.11 -5.78
N LEU A 139 -27.42 9.93 -6.26
CA LEU A 139 -28.34 11.03 -6.59
C LEU A 139 -29.22 11.43 -5.40
N VAL A 140 -29.17 10.69 -4.28
CA VAL A 140 -30.02 10.98 -3.10
C VAL A 140 -29.55 12.22 -2.36
N ASN A 141 -28.26 12.34 -2.09
CA ASN A 141 -27.66 13.47 -1.40
C ASN A 141 -26.15 13.55 -1.64
N ASP A 142 -25.57 14.70 -1.32
CA ASP A 142 -24.14 14.97 -1.50
C ASP A 142 -23.26 13.98 -0.72
N PHE A 143 -23.70 13.55 0.47
CA PHE A 143 -22.97 12.54 1.26
C PHE A 143 -22.84 11.21 0.50
N TYR A 144 -23.92 10.70 -0.07
CA TYR A 144 -23.91 9.46 -0.84
C TYR A 144 -23.12 9.63 -2.14
N MET A 145 -23.23 10.79 -2.80
CA MET A 145 -22.40 11.12 -3.96
C MET A 145 -20.92 11.01 -3.61
N TYR A 146 -20.46 11.72 -2.58
CA TYR A 146 -19.06 11.68 -2.14
C TYR A 146 -18.65 10.29 -1.67
N TYR A 147 -19.48 9.62 -0.88
CA TYR A 147 -19.23 8.25 -0.43
C TYR A 147 -18.94 7.34 -1.62
N PHE A 148 -19.87 7.21 -2.58
CA PHE A 148 -19.74 6.27 -3.70
C PHE A 148 -18.61 6.66 -4.66
N VAL A 149 -18.42 7.95 -4.96
CA VAL A 149 -17.36 8.40 -5.87
C VAL A 149 -15.99 8.16 -5.25
N PHE A 150 -15.75 8.62 -4.03
CA PHE A 150 -14.43 8.53 -3.41
C PHE A 150 -14.05 7.08 -3.10
N THR A 151 -14.96 6.31 -2.51
CA THR A 151 -14.69 4.89 -2.23
C THR A 151 -14.68 4.05 -3.51
N GLY A 152 -15.38 4.46 -4.57
CA GLY A 152 -15.33 3.83 -5.89
C GLY A 152 -14.00 4.04 -6.63
N VAL A 153 -13.47 5.28 -6.67
CA VAL A 153 -12.14 5.54 -7.24
C VAL A 153 -11.07 4.81 -6.44
N HIS A 154 -11.18 4.76 -5.11
CA HIS A 154 -10.27 3.96 -4.30
C HIS A 154 -10.36 2.46 -4.63
N LEU A 155 -11.56 1.91 -4.80
CA LEU A 155 -11.74 0.50 -5.18
C LEU A 155 -11.06 0.17 -6.52
N LEU A 156 -11.09 1.11 -7.49
CA LEU A 156 -10.35 0.97 -8.74
C LEU A 156 -8.84 0.88 -8.50
N HIS A 157 -8.27 1.72 -7.63
CA HIS A 157 -6.86 1.66 -7.26
C HIS A 157 -6.49 0.35 -6.57
N VAL A 158 -7.34 -0.14 -5.67
CA VAL A 158 -7.16 -1.46 -5.03
C VAL A 158 -7.16 -2.57 -6.08
N ALA A 159 -8.04 -2.52 -7.09
CA ALA A 159 -8.07 -3.50 -8.17
C ALA A 159 -6.77 -3.48 -9.00
N VAL A 160 -6.25 -2.29 -9.35
CA VAL A 160 -4.93 -2.15 -10.00
C VAL A 160 -3.81 -2.69 -9.11
N GLY A 161 -3.87 -2.41 -7.81
CA GLY A 161 -2.92 -2.94 -6.82
C GLY A 161 -2.96 -4.47 -6.74
N LEU A 162 -4.14 -5.09 -6.83
CA LEU A 162 -4.30 -6.54 -6.80
C LEU A 162 -3.68 -7.18 -8.05
N ILE A 163 -3.79 -6.51 -9.20
CA ILE A 163 -3.09 -6.91 -10.43
C ILE A 163 -1.57 -6.82 -10.20
N ALA A 164 -1.08 -5.74 -9.61
CA ALA A 164 0.34 -5.59 -9.29
C ALA A 164 0.83 -6.71 -8.34
N LEU A 165 0.09 -7.02 -7.27
CA LEU A 165 0.39 -8.15 -6.37
C LEU A 165 0.38 -9.49 -7.10
N ALA A 166 -0.58 -9.73 -8.00
CA ALA A 166 -0.61 -10.94 -8.81
C ALA A 166 0.65 -11.07 -9.69
N LEU A 167 1.14 -9.96 -10.26
CA LEU A 167 2.40 -9.92 -11.00
C LEU A 167 3.62 -10.18 -10.11
N MET A 168 3.63 -9.67 -8.88
CA MET A 168 4.67 -9.98 -7.89
C MET A 168 4.69 -11.47 -7.52
N ILE A 169 3.51 -12.08 -7.31
CA ILE A 169 3.35 -13.52 -7.07
C ILE A 169 3.88 -14.33 -8.25
N ARG A 170 3.52 -13.96 -9.50
CA ARG A 170 4.00 -14.64 -10.71
C ARG A 170 5.52 -14.59 -10.83
N ARG A 171 6.14 -13.44 -10.52
CA ARG A 171 7.60 -13.29 -10.51
C ARG A 171 8.27 -14.15 -9.44
N CYS A 172 7.59 -14.50 -8.35
CA CYS A 172 8.11 -15.42 -7.34
C CYS A 172 8.16 -16.88 -7.80
N VAL A 173 7.40 -17.26 -8.84
CA VAL A 173 7.33 -18.63 -9.37
C VAL A 173 8.32 -18.86 -10.52
N ARG A 174 8.91 -17.80 -11.09
CA ARG A 174 9.85 -17.91 -12.20
C ARG A 174 11.15 -18.63 -11.80
N PRO A 175 11.80 -19.36 -12.73
CA PRO A 175 13.07 -20.03 -12.48
C PRO A 175 14.15 -19.08 -11.95
N ALA A 176 15.00 -19.58 -11.06
CA ALA A 176 16.05 -18.78 -10.41
C ALA A 176 17.10 -18.20 -11.38
N ALA A 177 17.13 -18.66 -12.64
CA ALA A 177 18.05 -18.20 -13.67
C ALA A 177 17.64 -16.86 -14.32
N GLU A 178 16.39 -16.41 -14.16
CA GLU A 178 15.97 -15.10 -14.69
C GLU A 178 16.36 -13.96 -13.75
N PRO A 179 16.96 -12.86 -14.26
CA PRO A 179 17.17 -11.64 -13.49
C PRO A 179 15.85 -11.16 -12.90
N ARG A 180 15.80 -11.10 -11.57
CA ARG A 180 14.60 -10.66 -10.87
C ARG A 180 14.60 -9.14 -10.79
N ASP A 181 13.57 -8.54 -11.35
CA ASP A 181 13.37 -7.10 -11.29
C ASP A 181 12.92 -6.67 -9.89
N VAL A 182 13.90 -6.45 -9.02
CA VAL A 182 13.69 -5.96 -7.65
C VAL A 182 13.10 -4.56 -7.66
N GLY A 183 13.41 -3.75 -8.69
CA GLY A 183 12.85 -2.41 -8.85
C GLY A 183 11.34 -2.44 -9.04
N PHE A 184 10.84 -3.34 -9.89
CA PHE A 184 9.39 -3.57 -10.03
C PHE A 184 8.73 -4.01 -8.72
N LEU A 185 9.34 -4.93 -7.97
CA LEU A 185 8.76 -5.40 -6.69
C LEU A 185 8.70 -4.28 -5.65
N GLU A 186 9.72 -3.44 -5.59
CA GLU A 186 9.77 -2.25 -4.74
C GLU A 186 8.70 -1.25 -5.16
N GLY A 187 8.59 -0.94 -6.45
CA GLY A 187 7.59 -0.01 -6.97
C GLY A 187 6.15 -0.48 -6.72
N ALA A 188 5.86 -1.74 -7.01
CA ALA A 188 4.55 -2.33 -6.75
C ALA A 188 4.18 -2.32 -5.26
N ALA A 189 5.16 -2.54 -4.37
CA ALA A 189 4.95 -2.43 -2.93
C ALA A 189 4.64 -0.98 -2.51
N VAL A 190 5.42 0.00 -2.98
CA VAL A 190 5.17 1.43 -2.69
C VAL A 190 3.78 1.85 -3.16
N TYR A 191 3.37 1.43 -4.36
CA TYR A 191 2.02 1.69 -4.86
C TYR A 191 0.94 1.10 -3.93
N TRP A 192 1.08 -0.17 -3.51
CA TRP A 192 0.15 -0.81 -2.59
C TRP A 192 0.05 -0.06 -1.24
N HIS A 193 1.18 0.40 -0.71
CA HIS A 193 1.22 1.20 0.52
C HIS A 193 0.56 2.57 0.35
N MET A 194 0.74 3.23 -0.79
CA MET A 194 0.04 4.48 -1.07
C MET A 194 -1.48 4.28 -1.08
N VAL A 195 -1.96 3.22 -1.74
CA VAL A 195 -3.40 2.89 -1.76
C VAL A 195 -3.93 2.67 -0.33
N ASP A 196 -3.19 1.95 0.52
CA ASP A 196 -3.53 1.74 1.93
C ASP A 196 -3.63 3.05 2.72
N VAL A 197 -2.69 3.98 2.53
CA VAL A 197 -2.72 5.32 3.15
C VAL A 197 -3.96 6.10 2.72
N LEU A 198 -4.32 6.08 1.43
CA LEU A 198 -5.54 6.73 0.94
C LEU A 198 -6.79 6.15 1.60
N TRP A 199 -6.83 4.83 1.82
CA TRP A 199 -7.94 4.19 2.52
C TRP A 199 -8.07 4.67 3.96
N VAL A 200 -6.97 4.75 4.70
CA VAL A 200 -6.97 5.20 6.09
C VAL A 200 -7.55 6.61 6.20
N VAL A 201 -7.14 7.52 5.31
CA VAL A 201 -7.67 8.89 5.28
C VAL A 201 -9.17 8.91 4.94
N LEU A 202 -9.60 8.12 3.94
CA LEU A 202 -11.02 7.97 3.60
C LEU A 202 -11.85 7.43 4.76
N PHE A 203 -11.36 6.39 5.43
CA PHE A 203 -12.03 5.81 6.59
C PHE A 203 -12.22 6.85 7.69
N LEU A 204 -11.20 7.64 8.00
CA LEU A 204 -11.28 8.70 9.00
C LEU A 204 -12.32 9.77 8.62
N LEU A 205 -12.28 10.25 7.37
CA LEU A 205 -13.16 11.34 6.90
C LEU A 205 -14.63 10.93 6.69
N ILE A 206 -14.89 9.66 6.40
CA ILE A 206 -16.24 9.18 6.04
C ILE A 206 -16.91 8.43 7.19
N TYR A 207 -16.17 7.65 7.97
CA TYR A 207 -16.75 6.81 9.03
C TYR A 207 -16.62 7.45 10.41
N LEU A 208 -15.56 8.21 10.67
CA LEU A 208 -15.20 8.64 12.04
C LEU A 208 -15.54 10.10 12.33
N ILE A 209 -15.11 11.00 11.44
CA ILE A 209 -15.40 12.43 11.46
C ILE A 209 -16.74 12.65 10.78
#